data_AF-A0A7R9J6T6-F1
#
_entry.id   AF-A0A7R9J6T6-F1
#
_cell.length_a   1.000
_cell.length_b   1.000
_cell.length_c   1.000
_cell.angle_alpha   90.00
_cell.angle_beta   90.00
_cell.angle_gamma   90.00
#
_symmetry.space_group_name_H-M   'P 1'
#
loop_
_entity.id
_entity.type
_entity.pdbx_description
1 polymer ?
#
loop_
_entity_poly.entity_id
_entity_poly.type
_entity_poly.pdbx_seq_one_letter_code
_entity_poly.pdbx_strand_id
1 'polypeptide(L)' 'MLMMVSIAAQNCVPRDYGQGSIVCVCNATFCDYVEPTTAEQLTGNVVRHYVSAKDGRRLEPMTMEFEDGAGKT' A
#
# COMPACT_ATOMS: atom_id res chain seq x y z
N MET A 1 -18.42 -14.95 21.61
CA MET A 1 -18.09 -14.60 20.21
C MET A 1 -17.01 -13.54 20.25
N LEU A 2 -15.75 -13.93 20.10
CA LEU A 2 -14.60 -13.02 20.19
C LEU A 2 -14.50 -12.30 18.83
N MET A 3 -14.80 -11.00 18.77
CA MET A 3 -14.56 -10.22 17.55
C MET A 3 -13.06 -10.01 17.40
N MET A 4 -12.43 -10.70 16.46
CA MET A 4 -11.09 -10.36 16.02
C MET A 4 -11.18 -9.03 15.27
N VAL A 5 -10.81 -7.93 15.92
CA VAL A 5 -10.67 -6.63 15.26
C VAL A 5 -9.43 -6.73 14.37
N SER A 6 -9.67 -7.03 13.08
CA SER A 6 -8.63 -6.87 12.07
C SER A 6 -8.49 -5.39 11.81
N ILE A 7 -7.40 -4.79 12.26
CA ILE A 7 -7.03 -3.43 11.87
C ILE A 7 -6.68 -3.54 10.38
N ALA A 8 -7.56 -3.01 9.53
CA ALA A 8 -7.44 -3.07 8.08
C ALA A 8 -6.91 -1.72 7.60
N ALA A 9 -5.89 -1.73 6.74
CA ALA A 9 -5.31 -0.51 6.17
C ALA A 9 -6.39 0.51 5.80
N GLN A 10 -6.15 1.77 6.18
CA GLN A 10 -7.11 2.83 5.97
C GLN A 10 -6.71 3.64 4.74
N ASN A 11 -7.60 3.67 3.75
CA ASN A 11 -7.35 4.34 2.48
C ASN A 11 -7.41 5.87 2.61
N CYS A 12 -6.65 6.54 1.75
CA CYS A 12 -6.69 7.98 1.54
C CYS A 12 -8.10 8.46 1.19
N VAL A 13 -8.56 9.54 1.84
CA VAL A 13 -9.75 10.31 1.41
C VAL A 13 -9.27 11.41 0.46
N PRO A 14 -9.47 11.26 -0.86
CA PRO A 14 -8.87 12.15 -1.83
C PRO A 14 -9.61 13.48 -1.90
N ARG A 15 -8.84 14.58 -2.03
CA ARG A 15 -9.38 15.89 -2.36
C ARG A 15 -8.48 16.60 -3.36
N ASP A 16 -9.05 17.07 -4.46
CA ASP A 16 -8.35 17.83 -5.49
C ASP A 16 -8.54 19.34 -5.26
N TYR A 17 -7.45 20.09 -5.35
CA TYR A 17 -7.41 21.56 -5.27
C TYR A 17 -6.92 22.20 -6.59
N GLY A 18 -6.89 21.45 -7.69
CA GLY A 18 -6.50 21.92 -9.02
C GLY A 18 -4.99 22.02 -9.23
N GLN A 19 -4.19 21.25 -8.49
CA GLN A 19 -2.71 21.33 -8.50
C GLN A 19 -2.03 20.12 -9.16
N GLY A 20 -2.77 19.36 -9.97
CA GLY A 20 -2.23 18.23 -10.74
C GLY A 20 -2.08 16.91 -9.96
N SER A 21 -2.63 16.84 -8.74
CA SER A 21 -2.93 15.60 -8.00
C SER A 21 -3.85 15.91 -6.81
N ILE A 22 -4.24 14.86 -6.08
CA ILE A 22 -5.04 14.94 -4.86
C ILE A 22 -4.18 15.10 -3.60
N VAL A 23 -4.78 15.57 -2.52
CA VAL A 23 -4.29 15.39 -1.14
C VAL A 23 -5.11 14.33 -0.41
N CYS A 24 -4.54 13.73 0.63
CA CYS A 24 -5.27 12.86 1.55
C CYS A 24 -5.74 13.69 2.76
N VAL A 25 -7.04 13.72 3.00
CA VAL A 25 -7.62 14.51 4.08
C VAL A 25 -7.59 13.70 5.37
N CYS A 26 -6.85 14.21 6.36
CA CYS A 26 -6.86 13.71 7.72
C CYS A 26 -7.59 14.69 8.67
N ASN A 27 -8.13 14.16 9.76
CA ASN A 27 -8.70 14.90 10.87
C ASN A 27 -8.43 14.17 12.21
N ALA A 28 -9.01 14.66 13.31
CA ALA A 28 -8.77 14.13 14.65
C ALA A 28 -9.11 12.63 14.83
N THR A 29 -9.96 12.06 13.98
CA THR A 29 -10.43 10.67 14.09
C THR A 29 -10.16 9.85 12.84
N PHE A 30 -9.49 10.41 11.83
CA PHE A 30 -9.29 9.75 10.55
C PHE A 30 -7.97 10.20 9.91
N CYS A 31 -7.14 9.24 9.51
CA CYS A 31 -6.03 9.47 8.60
C CYS A 31 -5.71 8.16 7.87
N ASP A 32 -5.23 8.25 6.64
CA ASP A 32 -4.77 7.05 5.94
C ASP A 32 -3.50 6.48 6.59
N TYR A 33 -3.39 5.17 6.56
CA TYR A 33 -2.19 4.47 7.01
C TYR A 33 -2.07 3.13 6.30
N VAL A 34 -0.83 2.68 6.16
CA VAL A 34 -0.50 1.36 5.61
C VAL A 34 -0.16 0.41 6.75
N GLU A 35 -0.66 -0.83 6.65
CA GLU A 35 -0.21 -1.88 7.57
C GLU A 35 1.28 -2.16 7.33
N PRO A 36 2.06 -2.40 8.40
CA PRO A 36 3.43 -2.87 8.27
C PRO A 36 3.50 -4.14 7.44
N THR A 37 4.47 -4.23 6.53
CA THR A 37 4.73 -5.48 5.82
C THR A 37 5.23 -6.53 6.80
N THR A 38 4.61 -7.69 6.82
CA THR A 38 5.00 -8.80 7.71
C THR A 38 6.01 -9.72 7.03
N ALA A 39 6.77 -10.48 7.83
CA ALA A 39 7.74 -11.43 7.29
C ALA A 39 7.07 -12.53 6.46
N GLU A 40 5.85 -12.93 6.82
CA GLU A 40 5.06 -13.93 6.08
C GLU A 40 4.69 -13.44 4.68
N GLN A 41 4.55 -12.12 4.49
CA GLN A 41 4.25 -11.50 3.19
C GLN A 41 5.48 -11.41 2.27
N LEU A 42 6.68 -11.67 2.77
CA LEU A 42 7.96 -11.52 2.07
C LEU A 42 8.74 -12.86 2.00
N THR A 43 8.04 -13.96 1.71
CA THR A 43 8.67 -15.28 1.61
C THR A 43 9.06 -15.62 0.16
N GLY A 44 10.18 -16.31 -0.02
CA GLY A 44 10.68 -16.69 -1.34
C GLY A 44 11.12 -15.51 -2.19
N ASN A 45 10.79 -15.54 -3.48
CA ASN A 45 11.19 -14.50 -4.44
C ASN A 45 10.14 -13.39 -4.56
N VAL A 46 9.51 -13.02 -3.44
CA VAL A 46 8.42 -12.04 -3.40
C VAL A 46 8.96 -10.64 -3.08
N VAL A 47 8.49 -9.65 -3.84
CA VAL A 47 8.71 -8.22 -3.61
C VAL A 47 7.37 -7.56 -3.29
N ARG A 48 7.33 -6.84 -2.17
CA ARG A 48 6.25 -5.90 -1.87
C ARG A 48 6.61 -4.52 -2.43
N HIS A 49 5.82 -4.04 -3.37
CA HIS A 49 6.00 -2.75 -4.02
C HIS A 49 4.85 -1.82 -3.68
N TYR A 50 5.13 -0.56 -3.39
CA TYR A 50 4.12 0.43 -3.03
C TYR A 50 4.11 1.55 -4.06
N VAL A 51 2.94 1.87 -4.61
CA VAL A 51 2.82 2.86 -5.68
C VAL A 51 2.13 4.12 -5.19
N SER A 52 2.78 5.26 -5.42
CA SER A 52 2.18 6.59 -5.33
C SER A 52 2.31 7.28 -6.67
N ALA A 53 1.21 7.80 -7.20
CA ALA A 53 1.19 8.42 -8.53
C ALA A 53 0.26 9.64 -8.60
N LYS A 54 0.46 10.46 -9.64
CA LYS A 54 -0.32 11.69 -9.85
C LYS A 54 -1.81 11.43 -10.06
N ASP A 55 -2.15 10.25 -10.58
CA ASP A 55 -3.51 9.73 -10.77
C ASP A 55 -4.29 9.51 -9.46
N GLY A 56 -3.64 9.66 -8.30
CA GLY A 56 -4.28 9.56 -6.99
C GLY A 56 -3.98 8.28 -6.24
N ARG A 57 -3.18 7.35 -6.79
CA ARG A 57 -2.67 6.21 -6.03
C ARG A 57 -1.79 6.67 -4.87
N ARG A 58 -1.96 6.07 -3.69
CA ARG A 58 -1.34 6.49 -2.43
C ARG A 58 -0.87 5.27 -1.66
N LEU A 59 0.42 4.98 -1.76
CA LEU A 59 1.06 3.78 -1.19
C LEU A 59 0.23 2.51 -1.48
N GLU A 60 -0.32 2.43 -2.70
CA GLU A 60 -1.12 1.29 -3.11
C GLU A 60 -0.22 0.06 -3.22
N PRO A 61 -0.53 -1.03 -2.52
CA PRO A 61 0.48 -2.04 -2.31
C PRO A 61 0.29 -3.21 -3.30
N MET A 62 1.31 -3.48 -4.09
CA MET A 62 1.40 -4.53 -5.09
C MET A 62 2.38 -5.63 -4.63
N THR A 63 2.07 -6.88 -4.94
CA THR A 63 2.97 -8.01 -4.71
C THR A 63 3.44 -8.53 -6.05
N MET A 64 4.75 -8.74 -6.18
CA MET A 64 5.39 -9.23 -7.39
C MET A 64 6.31 -10.39 -7.02
N GLU A 65 6.50 -11.33 -7.94
CA GLU A 65 7.53 -12.37 -7.82
C GLU A 65 8.66 -12.03 -8.80
N PHE A 66 9.92 -12.16 -8.37
CA PHE A 66 11.06 -12.06 -9.26
C PHE A 66 11.55 -13.46 -9.66
N GLU A 67 11.92 -13.61 -10.92
CA GLU A 67 12.55 -14.84 -11.40
C GLU A 67 14.05 -14.80 -11.08
N ASP A 68 14.59 -15.93 -10.64
CA ASP A 68 16.04 -16.06 -10.48
C ASP A 68 16.69 -16.09 -11.86
N GLY A 69 17.63 -15.16 -12.11
CA GLY A 69 18.42 -15.11 -13.35
C GLY A 69 19.40 -16.28 -13.54
N ALA A 70 19.35 -17.30 -12.67
CA ALA A 70 20.21 -18.48 -12.71
C ALA A 70 19.77 -19.44 -13.84
N GLY A 71 19.98 -19.04 -15.09
CA GLY A 71 19.68 -19.87 -16.26
C GLY A 71 19.85 -19.24 -17.63
N LYS A 72 20.41 -18.02 -17.74
CA LYS A 72 20.73 -17.40 -19.05
C LYS A 72 22.24 -17.44 -19.30
N THR A 73 22.73 -18.59 -19.74
CA THR A 73 24.02 -18.76 -20.44
C THR A 73 23.75 -19.15 -21.87
#